data_AF-A0A6P3XCK5-F1
#
_entry.id   AF-A0A6P3XCK5-F1
#
_cell.length_a   1.000
_cell.length_b   1.000
_cell.length_c   1.000
_cell.angle_alpha   90.00
_cell.angle_beta   90.00
_cell.angle_gamma   90.00
#
_symmetry.space_group_name_H-M   'P 1'
#
loop_
_entity.id
_entity.type
_entity.pdbx_description
1 polymer ?
#
loop_
_entity_poly.entity_id
_entity_poly.type
_entity_poly.pdbx_seq_one_letter_code
_entity_poly.pdbx_strand_id
1 'polypeptide(L)'
;MASDRRHIRRSRQISPRARGSFLRLLRVPVPTFVDSISAPFVLQLGFFTYYTVAMGEVNPSGPVPIDSVFIYRPDKRLELWRFAFYMFLHAGWLHLLFNLGVQVVVGLPLEMVHGSLRIAAVYMAGVLAGSLGTSVFDTDVYLVGASGGVYALLAAHLANVLLNYNNMEFGIVRLIGIFVIASADVGFAIYDRYAAEQMGPPVSYVAHLTGALAGLTIGLLVLKNFEQRLHEQLLWWVALGVYAACTIFAIMYNLMHPDYP
;
A
#
# COMPACT_ATOMS: atom_id res chain seq x y z
N MET A 1 -47.23 -32.77 37.00
CA MET A 1 -46.44 -32.85 35.75
C MET A 1 -46.90 -31.76 34.78
N ALA A 2 -46.50 -30.50 34.96
CA ALA A 2 -46.78 -29.42 34.01
C ALA A 2 -45.98 -28.14 34.36
N SER A 3 -44.66 -28.14 34.23
CA SER A 3 -43.90 -26.86 34.27
C SER A 3 -42.68 -26.79 33.36
N ASP A 4 -42.26 -27.88 32.72
CA ASP A 4 -40.93 -27.93 32.10
C ASP A 4 -40.93 -28.01 30.56
N ARG A 5 -41.87 -27.30 29.91
CA ARG A 5 -41.91 -27.19 28.43
C ARG A 5 -42.09 -25.76 27.92
N ARG A 6 -41.71 -24.75 28.71
CA ARG A 6 -41.76 -23.34 28.29
C ARG A 6 -40.40 -22.68 28.06
N HIS A 7 -39.29 -23.37 28.32
CA HIS A 7 -37.95 -22.79 28.15
C HIS A 7 -37.21 -23.15 26.84
N ILE A 8 -37.76 -24.05 26.01
CA ILE A 8 -37.12 -24.47 24.75
C ILE A 8 -37.96 -24.00 23.56
N ARG A 9 -38.20 -22.69 23.41
CA ARG A 9 -38.79 -22.14 22.16
C ARG A 9 -38.57 -20.63 21.97
N ARG A 10 -37.47 -20.06 22.49
CA ARG A 10 -37.21 -18.61 22.38
C ARG A 10 -35.83 -18.20 21.82
N SER A 11 -35.07 -19.09 21.19
CA SER A 11 -33.70 -18.77 20.73
C SER A 11 -33.45 -18.83 19.22
N ARG A 12 -34.48 -18.77 18.36
CA ARG A 12 -34.29 -18.67 16.90
C ARG A 12 -35.20 -17.64 16.23
N GLN A 13 -35.21 -16.41 16.75
CA GLN A 13 -35.57 -15.26 15.93
C GLN A 13 -34.35 -14.36 15.83
N ILE A 14 -33.62 -14.51 14.73
CA ILE A 14 -32.63 -13.53 14.28
C ILE A 14 -33.38 -12.21 14.12
N SER A 15 -32.96 -11.19 14.86
CA SER A 15 -33.61 -9.89 14.82
C SER A 15 -33.62 -9.32 13.39
N PRO A 16 -34.68 -8.61 12.96
CA PRO A 16 -34.73 -7.98 11.64
C PRO A 16 -33.60 -6.97 11.38
N ARG A 17 -32.86 -6.55 12.42
CA ARG A 17 -31.71 -5.65 12.32
C ARG A 17 -30.50 -6.27 11.61
N ALA A 18 -30.37 -7.60 11.58
CA ALA A 18 -29.19 -8.26 11.01
C ALA A 18 -29.23 -8.41 9.48
N ARG A 19 -30.41 -8.28 8.85
CA ARG A 19 -30.54 -8.37 7.37
C ARG A 19 -30.24 -7.04 6.65
N GLY A 20 -30.08 -5.94 7.39
CA GLY A 20 -29.85 -4.61 6.84
C GLY A 20 -28.38 -4.20 6.69
N SER A 21 -27.43 -5.00 7.18
CA SER A 21 -26.02 -4.56 7.29
C SER A 21 -25.26 -4.52 5.95
N PHE A 22 -25.62 -5.34 4.97
CA PHE A 22 -24.89 -5.34 3.69
C PHE A 22 -25.37 -4.20 2.74
N LEU A 23 -26.67 -3.89 2.74
CA LEU A 23 -27.24 -2.82 1.91
C LEU A 23 -27.01 -1.40 2.47
N ARG A 24 -26.60 -1.27 3.75
CA ARG A 24 -26.19 0.02 4.31
C ARG A 24 -24.78 0.45 3.90
N LEU A 25 -23.90 -0.49 3.58
CA LEU A 25 -22.56 -0.20 3.02
C LEU A 25 -22.64 0.48 1.66
N LEU A 26 -23.68 0.19 0.86
CA LEU A 26 -23.91 0.80 -0.46
C LEU A 26 -24.63 2.17 -0.40
N ARG A 27 -25.03 2.64 0.79
CA ARG A 27 -25.77 3.90 0.98
C ARG A 27 -25.03 4.93 1.82
N VAL A 28 -23.75 4.71 2.10
CA VAL A 28 -22.90 5.76 2.67
C VAL A 28 -22.59 6.70 1.51
N PRO A 29 -22.99 7.99 1.53
CA PRO A 29 -22.50 8.94 0.55
C PRO A 29 -20.97 8.86 0.61
N VAL A 30 -20.32 8.61 -0.54
CA VAL A 30 -18.86 8.57 -0.63
C VAL A 30 -18.36 9.81 0.11
N PRO A 31 -17.70 9.66 1.28
CA PRO A 31 -17.31 10.82 2.05
C PRO A 31 -16.49 11.72 1.12
N THR A 32 -16.71 13.03 1.14
CA THR A 32 -15.85 14.01 0.46
C THR A 32 -14.44 14.07 1.07
N PHE A 33 -14.06 13.03 1.82
CA PHE A 33 -12.81 12.77 2.54
C PHE A 33 -12.30 11.38 2.13
N VAL A 34 -12.35 11.05 0.83
CA VAL A 34 -11.70 9.85 0.29
C VAL A 34 -10.69 10.26 -0.77
N ASP A 35 -10.05 11.42 -0.57
CA ASP A 35 -9.18 12.02 -1.57
C ASP A 35 -7.82 11.33 -1.60
N SER A 36 -7.39 10.71 -0.49
CA SER A 36 -6.01 10.20 -0.35
C SER A 36 -5.76 8.98 -1.22
N ILE A 37 -6.79 8.14 -1.42
CA ILE A 37 -6.72 7.01 -2.35
C ILE A 37 -7.34 7.37 -3.70
N SER A 38 -8.48 8.08 -3.72
CA SER A 38 -9.19 8.34 -4.98
C SER A 38 -8.43 9.29 -5.91
N ALA A 39 -7.73 10.31 -5.39
CA ALA A 39 -7.00 11.23 -6.25
C ALA A 39 -5.79 10.55 -6.93
N PRO A 40 -4.90 9.83 -6.20
CA PRO A 40 -3.86 9.03 -6.86
C PRO A 40 -4.43 8.00 -7.82
N PHE A 41 -5.55 7.34 -7.50
CA PHE A 41 -6.19 6.36 -8.39
C PHE A 41 -6.52 6.96 -9.76
N VAL A 42 -7.18 8.12 -9.78
CA VAL A 42 -7.54 8.81 -11.03
C VAL A 42 -6.31 9.29 -11.78
N LEU A 43 -5.32 9.84 -11.07
CA LEU A 43 -4.06 10.28 -11.68
C LEU A 43 -3.33 9.10 -12.34
N GLN A 44 -3.19 7.96 -11.66
CA GLN A 44 -2.56 6.77 -12.24
C GLN A 44 -3.26 6.30 -13.52
N LEU A 45 -4.60 6.28 -13.55
CA LEU A 45 -5.36 5.97 -14.76
C LEU A 45 -5.09 6.97 -15.89
N GLY A 46 -5.06 8.27 -15.59
CA GLY A 46 -4.79 9.32 -16.57
C GLY A 46 -3.39 9.23 -17.15
N PHE A 47 -2.38 9.07 -16.30
CA PHE A 47 -0.99 8.89 -16.69
C PHE A 47 -0.78 7.63 -17.54
N PHE A 48 -1.37 6.50 -17.11
CA PHE A 48 -1.28 5.25 -17.87
C PHE A 48 -1.93 5.40 -19.25
N THR A 49 -3.15 5.96 -19.32
CA THR A 49 -3.85 6.20 -20.58
C THR A 49 -3.03 7.10 -21.51
N TYR A 50 -2.46 8.19 -20.99
CA TYR A 50 -1.61 9.09 -21.76
C TYR A 50 -0.40 8.38 -22.37
N TYR A 51 0.36 7.62 -21.56
CA TYR A 51 1.56 6.94 -22.05
C TYR A 51 1.25 5.78 -23.00
N THR A 52 0.18 5.02 -22.74
CA THR A 52 -0.32 4.00 -23.66
C THR A 52 -0.67 4.58 -25.02
N VAL A 53 -1.39 5.71 -25.06
CA VAL A 53 -1.74 6.38 -26.32
C VAL A 53 -0.49 6.94 -27.01
N ALA A 54 0.41 7.57 -26.26
CA ALA A 54 1.64 8.16 -26.81
C ALA A 54 2.60 7.12 -27.39
N MET A 55 2.68 5.94 -26.78
CA MET A 55 3.55 4.84 -27.21
C MET A 55 2.90 3.91 -28.25
N GLY A 56 1.57 3.96 -28.39
CA GLY A 56 0.83 3.14 -29.35
C GLY A 56 0.75 1.66 -29.00
N GLU A 57 1.04 1.29 -27.75
CA GLU A 57 1.09 -0.11 -27.30
C GLU A 57 0.32 -0.32 -25.99
N VAL A 58 -0.40 -1.44 -25.91
CA VAL A 58 -1.10 -1.93 -24.72
C VAL A 58 -0.65 -3.35 -24.44
N ASN A 59 0.32 -3.54 -23.53
CA ASN A 59 0.81 -4.87 -23.16
C ASN A 59 0.60 -5.15 -21.66
N PRO A 60 0.52 -6.43 -21.25
CA PRO A 60 0.35 -6.80 -19.84
C PRO A 60 1.49 -6.30 -18.95
N SER A 61 2.73 -6.33 -19.46
CA SER A 61 3.96 -5.98 -18.73
C SER A 61 4.75 -4.83 -19.39
N GLY A 62 4.12 -4.04 -20.25
CA GLY A 62 4.76 -2.91 -20.94
C GLY A 62 3.76 -2.10 -21.78
N PRO A 63 4.22 -1.07 -22.50
CA PRO A 63 5.57 -0.49 -22.48
C PRO A 63 5.84 0.29 -21.17
N VAL A 64 7.12 0.53 -20.87
CA VAL A 64 7.55 1.30 -19.68
C VAL A 64 7.90 2.73 -20.10
N PRO A 65 7.35 3.78 -19.45
CA PRO A 65 7.69 5.19 -19.70
C PRO A 65 9.10 5.61 -19.26
N ILE A 66 10.16 4.99 -19.81
CA ILE A 66 11.55 5.17 -19.38
C ILE A 66 12.07 6.60 -19.57
N ASP A 67 11.58 7.31 -20.57
CA ASP A 67 11.96 8.69 -20.86
C ASP A 67 11.12 9.72 -20.08
N SER A 68 10.22 9.28 -19.20
CA SER A 68 9.39 10.18 -18.40
C SER A 68 10.21 11.04 -17.43
N VAL A 69 9.83 12.31 -17.27
CA VAL A 69 10.37 13.19 -16.22
C VAL A 69 10.02 12.72 -14.81
N PHE A 70 9.04 11.82 -14.67
CA PHE A 70 8.55 11.32 -13.38
C PHE A 70 9.18 9.99 -12.96
N ILE A 71 9.80 9.25 -13.87
CA ILE A 71 10.42 7.96 -13.54
C ILE A 71 11.56 8.17 -12.56
N TYR A 72 11.68 7.30 -11.56
CA TYR A 72 12.85 7.30 -10.70
C TYR A 72 14.07 6.83 -11.50
N ARG A 73 15.15 7.59 -11.38
CA ARG A 73 16.38 7.41 -12.14
C ARG A 73 17.58 7.45 -11.20
N PRO A 74 18.39 6.37 -11.14
CA PRO A 74 19.61 6.33 -10.36
C PRO A 74 20.61 7.43 -10.70
N ASP A 75 20.67 7.83 -11.97
CA ASP A 75 21.57 8.87 -12.47
C ASP A 75 21.08 10.30 -12.20
N LYS A 76 19.89 10.47 -11.58
CA LYS A 76 19.25 11.77 -11.31
C LYS A 76 18.77 11.91 -9.86
N ARG A 77 19.60 11.46 -8.89
CA ARG A 77 19.26 11.47 -7.45
C ARG A 77 18.98 12.87 -6.86
N LEU A 78 19.43 13.95 -7.49
CA LEU A 78 19.13 15.32 -7.05
C LEU A 78 17.77 15.84 -7.55
N GLU A 79 17.14 15.16 -8.51
CA GLU A 79 15.80 15.49 -9.00
C GLU A 79 14.73 14.93 -8.04
N LEU A 80 14.60 15.57 -6.87
CA LEU A 80 13.83 15.06 -5.72
C LEU A 80 12.39 14.65 -6.02
N TRP A 81 11.74 15.28 -7.01
CA TRP A 81 10.38 14.94 -7.42
C TRP A 81 10.26 13.51 -7.96
N ARG A 82 11.34 12.94 -8.52
CA ARG A 82 11.39 11.55 -9.01
C ARG A 82 11.23 10.52 -7.91
N PHE A 83 11.57 10.87 -6.67
CA PHE A 83 11.35 10.00 -5.51
C PHE A 83 9.87 9.87 -5.13
N ALA A 84 9.01 10.76 -5.62
CA ALA A 84 7.57 10.73 -5.34
C ALA A 84 6.73 10.41 -6.59
N PHE A 85 7.00 11.06 -7.72
CA PHE A 85 6.11 11.00 -8.88
C PHE A 85 6.22 9.72 -9.71
N TYR A 86 7.22 8.88 -9.46
CA TYR A 86 7.31 7.56 -10.08
C TYR A 86 6.04 6.72 -9.83
N MET A 87 5.31 6.99 -8.75
CA MET A 87 4.08 6.30 -8.36
C MET A 87 2.95 6.41 -9.39
N PHE A 88 3.01 7.39 -10.31
CA PHE A 88 1.99 7.58 -11.34
C PHE A 88 2.27 6.81 -12.63
N LEU A 89 3.50 6.35 -12.83
CA LEU A 89 3.89 5.58 -14.02
C LEU A 89 3.71 4.09 -13.75
N HIS A 90 3.34 3.31 -14.76
CA HIS A 90 3.14 1.86 -14.62
C HIS A 90 3.72 1.11 -15.80
N ALA A 91 4.19 -0.12 -15.55
CA ALA A 91 4.75 -1.03 -16.54
C ALA A 91 3.68 -2.02 -17.02
N GLY A 92 2.79 -1.56 -17.91
CA GLY A 92 1.69 -2.36 -18.43
C GLY A 92 0.43 -2.40 -17.56
N TRP A 93 -0.64 -2.96 -18.13
CA TRP A 93 -1.98 -2.88 -17.52
C TRP A 93 -2.17 -3.84 -16.34
N LEU A 94 -1.44 -4.97 -16.27
CA LEU A 94 -1.51 -5.87 -15.11
C LEU A 94 -0.92 -5.20 -13.87
N HIS A 95 0.22 -4.54 -14.03
CA HIS A 95 0.88 -3.81 -12.93
C HIS A 95 -0.03 -2.68 -12.41
N LEU A 96 -0.67 -1.91 -13.31
CA LEU A 96 -1.66 -0.91 -12.91
C LEU A 96 -2.86 -1.53 -12.18
N LEU A 97 -3.46 -2.58 -12.75
CA LEU A 97 -4.65 -3.20 -12.20
C LEU A 97 -4.42 -3.74 -10.79
N PHE A 98 -3.25 -4.32 -10.52
CA PHE A 98 -2.88 -4.77 -9.18
C PHE A 98 -2.82 -3.60 -8.19
N ASN A 99 -2.12 -2.52 -8.54
CA ASN A 99 -1.98 -1.35 -7.67
C ASN A 99 -3.33 -0.71 -7.34
N LEU A 100 -4.15 -0.47 -8.37
CA LEU A 100 -5.50 0.09 -8.22
C LEU A 100 -6.41 -0.86 -7.43
N GLY A 101 -6.30 -2.18 -7.66
CA GLY A 101 -7.05 -3.19 -6.94
C GLY A 101 -6.78 -3.17 -5.45
N VAL A 102 -5.51 -3.14 -5.04
CA VAL A 102 -5.15 -3.07 -3.61
C VAL A 102 -5.51 -1.72 -3.01
N GLN A 103 -5.33 -0.60 -3.73
CA GLN A 103 -5.78 0.72 -3.29
C GLN A 103 -7.29 0.72 -2.96
N VAL A 104 -8.11 0.11 -3.80
CA VAL A 104 -9.56 0.02 -3.58
C VAL A 104 -9.91 -0.95 -2.44
N VAL A 105 -9.33 -2.16 -2.45
CA VAL A 105 -9.71 -3.23 -1.51
C VAL A 105 -9.15 -3.00 -0.10
N VAL A 106 -7.98 -2.38 0.02
CA VAL A 106 -7.27 -2.20 1.30
C VAL A 106 -7.19 -0.72 1.69
N GLY A 107 -6.83 0.15 0.74
CA GLY A 107 -6.68 1.58 0.98
C GLY A 107 -7.98 2.27 1.38
N LEU A 108 -9.06 2.09 0.62
CA LEU A 108 -10.34 2.75 0.91
C LEU A 108 -10.91 2.35 2.29
N PRO A 109 -10.96 1.06 2.68
CA PRO A 109 -11.41 0.71 4.03
C PRO A 109 -10.55 1.31 5.14
N LEU A 110 -9.22 1.36 4.96
CA LEU A 110 -8.33 2.02 5.92
C LEU A 110 -8.63 3.53 5.99
N GLU A 111 -8.87 4.19 4.86
CA GLU A 111 -9.21 5.62 4.81
C GLU A 111 -10.54 5.91 5.49
N MET A 112 -11.55 5.06 5.28
CA MET A 112 -12.86 5.20 5.93
C MET A 112 -12.80 5.07 7.46
N VAL A 113 -11.89 4.24 7.98
CA VAL A 113 -11.75 4.01 9.44
C VAL A 113 -10.85 5.05 10.10
N HIS A 114 -9.69 5.32 9.51
CA HIS A 114 -8.65 6.14 10.12
C HIS A 114 -8.68 7.59 9.65
N GLY A 115 -9.24 7.87 8.47
CA GLY A 115 -9.32 9.19 7.85
C GLY A 115 -8.21 9.44 6.83
N SER A 116 -8.52 10.29 5.83
CA SER A 116 -7.65 10.62 4.68
C SER A 116 -6.22 10.94 5.06
N LEU A 117 -6.00 11.93 5.92
CA LEU A 117 -4.66 12.45 6.19
C LEU A 117 -3.70 11.38 6.73
N ARG A 118 -4.21 10.46 7.57
CA ARG A 118 -3.40 9.36 8.14
C ARG A 118 -3.02 8.35 7.06
N ILE A 119 -3.95 8.04 6.16
CA ILE A 119 -3.69 7.11 5.06
C ILE A 119 -2.82 7.74 3.97
N ALA A 120 -2.99 9.03 3.67
CA ALA A 120 -2.06 9.78 2.82
C ALA A 120 -0.63 9.73 3.37
N ALA A 121 -0.45 9.93 4.69
CA ALA A 121 0.87 9.88 5.32
C ALA A 121 1.50 8.48 5.18
N VAL A 122 0.75 7.41 5.45
CA VAL A 122 1.20 6.02 5.26
C VAL A 122 1.59 5.75 3.81
N TYR A 123 0.70 6.10 2.87
CA TYR A 123 0.90 5.84 1.46
C TYR A 123 2.13 6.58 0.91
N MET A 124 2.25 7.88 1.21
CA MET A 124 3.40 8.68 0.77
C MET A 124 4.70 8.26 1.46
N ALA A 125 4.67 7.87 2.73
CA ALA A 125 5.84 7.30 3.39
C ALA A 125 6.30 6.01 2.69
N GLY A 126 5.37 5.17 2.27
CA GLY A 126 5.65 3.99 1.45
C GLY A 126 6.29 4.30 0.11
N VAL A 127 5.72 5.26 -0.63
CA VAL A 127 6.26 5.71 -1.92
C VAL A 127 7.70 6.23 -1.77
N LEU A 128 7.94 7.11 -0.80
CA LEU A 128 9.26 7.69 -0.56
C LEU A 128 10.26 6.64 -0.04
N ALA A 129 9.85 5.76 0.87
CA ALA A 129 10.70 4.68 1.34
C ALA A 129 11.00 3.66 0.23
N GLY A 130 10.08 3.46 -0.71
CA GLY A 130 10.28 2.63 -1.90
C GLY A 130 11.42 3.13 -2.76
N SER A 131 11.39 4.41 -3.15
CA SER A 131 12.44 5.04 -3.97
C SER A 131 13.75 5.22 -3.21
N LEU A 132 13.70 5.68 -1.95
CA LEU A 132 14.88 5.80 -1.09
C LEU A 132 15.54 4.43 -0.82
N GLY A 133 14.74 3.39 -0.57
CA GLY A 133 15.22 2.03 -0.38
C GLY A 133 15.90 1.48 -1.63
N THR A 134 15.24 1.61 -2.78
CA THR A 134 15.79 1.22 -4.09
C THR A 134 17.12 1.93 -4.33
N SER A 135 17.20 3.24 -4.08
CA SER A 135 18.42 4.03 -4.26
C SER A 135 19.63 3.56 -3.45
N VAL A 136 19.40 2.82 -2.35
CA VAL A 136 20.44 2.34 -1.43
C VAL A 136 20.80 0.89 -1.71
N PHE A 137 19.81 0.04 -2.00
CA PHE A 137 19.99 -1.42 -2.06
C PHE A 137 19.88 -2.01 -3.47
N ASP A 138 19.37 -1.26 -4.45
CA ASP A 138 19.17 -1.68 -5.84
C ASP A 138 19.52 -0.51 -6.76
N THR A 139 20.78 -0.09 -6.67
CA THR A 139 21.22 1.24 -7.09
C THR A 139 21.03 1.47 -8.59
N ASP A 140 21.25 0.47 -9.43
CA ASP A 140 21.13 0.59 -10.90
C ASP A 140 19.68 0.56 -11.45
N VAL A 141 18.65 0.48 -10.61
CA VAL A 141 17.27 0.19 -11.05
C VAL A 141 16.39 1.42 -11.18
N TYR A 142 15.72 1.52 -12.33
CA TYR A 142 14.66 2.49 -12.59
C TYR A 142 13.39 2.04 -11.86
N LEU A 143 12.71 2.95 -11.18
CA LEU A 143 11.49 2.63 -10.43
C LEU A 143 10.27 3.29 -11.07
N VAL A 144 9.23 2.49 -11.26
CA VAL A 144 7.90 2.90 -11.74
C VAL A 144 6.86 2.15 -10.91
N GLY A 145 5.71 2.76 -10.67
CA GLY A 145 4.56 2.10 -10.06
C GLY A 145 4.25 2.61 -8.66
N ALA A 146 2.97 2.57 -8.30
CA ALA A 146 2.47 2.93 -6.98
C ALA A 146 2.83 1.93 -5.86
N SER A 147 3.60 0.89 -6.18
CA SER A 147 3.70 -0.32 -5.37
C SER A 147 4.34 -0.08 -4.01
N GLY A 148 5.31 0.84 -3.87
CA GLY A 148 5.85 1.23 -2.56
C GLY A 148 4.77 1.73 -1.60
N GLY A 149 3.82 2.53 -2.10
CA GLY A 149 2.65 2.98 -1.34
C GLY A 149 1.62 1.87 -1.09
N VAL A 150 1.40 1.01 -2.07
CA VAL A 150 0.49 -0.15 -1.95
C VAL A 150 0.96 -1.14 -0.88
N TYR A 151 2.25 -1.48 -0.86
CA TYR A 151 2.83 -2.33 0.17
C TYR A 151 2.80 -1.65 1.54
N ALA A 152 2.92 -0.32 1.59
CA ALA A 152 2.69 0.42 2.83
C ALA A 152 1.25 0.29 3.33
N LEU A 153 0.24 0.31 2.44
CA LEU A 153 -1.16 0.08 2.82
C LEU A 153 -1.39 -1.35 3.33
N LEU A 154 -0.80 -2.36 2.67
CA LEU A 154 -0.86 -3.76 3.11
C LEU A 154 -0.25 -3.92 4.51
N ALA A 155 0.92 -3.33 4.74
CA ALA A 155 1.59 -3.36 6.03
C ALA A 155 0.89 -2.53 7.11
N ALA A 156 0.27 -1.41 6.74
CA ALA A 156 -0.57 -0.63 7.65
C ALA A 156 -1.85 -1.38 8.01
N HIS A 157 -2.40 -2.19 7.10
CA HIS A 157 -3.49 -3.10 7.45
C HIS A 157 -3.04 -4.15 8.46
N LEU A 158 -1.84 -4.72 8.30
CA LEU A 158 -1.23 -5.59 9.30
C LEU A 158 -1.08 -4.85 10.64
N ALA A 159 -0.55 -3.63 10.66
CA ALA A 159 -0.44 -2.81 11.87
C ALA A 159 -1.81 -2.58 12.52
N ASN A 160 -2.85 -2.28 11.73
CA ASN A 160 -4.22 -2.13 12.21
C ASN A 160 -4.74 -3.42 12.86
N VAL A 161 -4.50 -4.58 12.24
CA VAL A 161 -4.88 -5.88 12.82
C VAL A 161 -4.11 -6.14 14.11
N LEU A 162 -2.83 -5.81 14.19
CA LEU A 162 -2.03 -5.99 15.42
C LEU A 162 -2.55 -5.11 16.57
N LEU A 163 -2.91 -3.86 16.29
CA LEU A 163 -3.44 -2.93 17.29
C LEU A 163 -4.86 -3.27 17.70
N ASN A 164 -5.71 -3.70 16.77
CA ASN A 164 -7.15 -3.81 16.95
C ASN A 164 -7.68 -5.25 16.86
N TYR A 165 -6.82 -6.26 17.02
CA TYR A 165 -7.13 -7.68 16.78
C TYR A 165 -8.43 -8.14 17.47
N ASN A 166 -8.60 -7.79 18.75
CA ASN A 166 -9.75 -8.21 19.56
C ASN A 166 -11.09 -7.61 19.09
N ASN A 167 -11.02 -6.54 18.31
CA ASN A 167 -12.18 -5.78 17.82
C ASN A 167 -12.47 -6.06 16.33
N MET A 168 -11.73 -6.97 15.69
CA MET A 168 -11.86 -7.27 14.26
C MET A 168 -12.47 -8.65 14.01
N GLU A 169 -13.64 -8.68 13.36
CA GLU A 169 -14.18 -9.91 12.80
C GLU A 169 -13.26 -10.43 11.67
N PHE A 170 -12.90 -11.72 11.75
CA PHE A 170 -12.09 -12.43 10.75
C PHE A 170 -10.66 -11.87 10.55
N GLY A 171 -10.02 -11.33 11.58
CA GLY A 171 -8.65 -10.79 11.50
C GLY A 171 -7.64 -11.72 10.85
N ILE A 172 -7.62 -13.01 11.23
CA ILE A 172 -6.71 -14.02 10.65
C ILE A 172 -6.95 -14.23 9.14
N VAL A 173 -8.20 -14.31 8.71
CA VAL A 173 -8.52 -14.53 7.28
C VAL A 173 -8.05 -13.34 6.43
N ARG A 174 -8.20 -12.12 6.95
CA ARG A 174 -7.69 -10.91 6.29
C ARG A 174 -6.16 -10.93 6.18
N LEU A 175 -5.47 -11.35 7.24
CA LEU A 175 -4.00 -11.50 7.23
C LEU A 175 -3.54 -12.55 6.21
N ILE A 176 -4.21 -13.70 6.13
CA ILE A 176 -3.91 -14.74 5.14
C ILE A 176 -4.12 -14.19 3.72
N GLY A 177 -5.23 -13.51 3.47
CA GLY A 177 -5.51 -12.90 2.17
C GLY A 177 -4.42 -11.92 1.73
N ILE A 178 -4.00 -11.03 2.63
CA ILE A 178 -2.91 -10.07 2.38
C ILE A 178 -1.60 -10.79 2.12
N PHE A 179 -1.27 -11.79 2.94
CA PHE A 179 -0.03 -12.55 2.79
C PHE A 179 0.05 -13.25 1.43
N VAL A 180 -1.04 -13.88 0.99
CA VAL A 180 -1.11 -14.54 -0.32
C VAL A 180 -0.97 -13.54 -1.46
N ILE A 181 -1.70 -12.41 -1.40
CA ILE A 181 -1.64 -11.37 -2.43
C ILE A 181 -0.23 -10.76 -2.52
N ALA A 182 0.35 -10.36 -1.39
CA ALA A 182 1.69 -9.78 -1.34
C ALA A 182 2.76 -10.79 -1.80
N SER A 183 2.66 -12.05 -1.36
CA SER A 183 3.63 -13.08 -1.74
C SER A 183 3.57 -13.43 -3.23
N ALA A 184 2.37 -13.48 -3.82
CA ALA A 184 2.19 -13.70 -5.25
C ALA A 184 2.78 -12.55 -6.08
N ASP A 185 2.57 -11.30 -5.66
CA ASP A 185 3.08 -10.12 -6.35
C ASP A 185 4.61 -9.97 -6.22
N VAL A 186 5.18 -10.14 -5.02
CA VAL A 186 6.65 -10.21 -4.87
C VAL A 186 7.23 -11.36 -5.69
N GLY A 187 6.59 -12.53 -5.68
CA GLY A 187 7.03 -13.68 -6.48
C GLY A 187 7.02 -13.40 -7.98
N PHE A 188 6.00 -12.69 -8.47
CA PHE A 188 5.94 -12.23 -9.86
C PHE A 188 7.06 -11.23 -10.18
N ALA A 189 7.31 -10.25 -9.32
CA ALA A 189 8.40 -9.28 -9.50
C ALA A 189 9.79 -9.95 -9.52
N ILE A 190 10.01 -10.97 -8.69
CA ILE A 190 11.25 -11.76 -8.70
C ILE A 190 11.36 -12.59 -9.98
N TYR A 191 10.28 -13.25 -10.42
CA TYR A 191 10.26 -14.03 -11.65
C TYR A 191 10.54 -13.17 -12.88
N ASP A 192 9.89 -12.01 -13.00
CA ASP A 192 10.10 -11.07 -14.09
C ASP A 192 11.57 -10.58 -14.15
N ARG A 193 12.19 -10.34 -12.99
CA ARG A 193 13.59 -9.92 -12.91
C ARG A 193 14.60 -10.98 -13.33
N TYR A 194 14.42 -12.23 -12.88
CA TYR A 194 15.46 -13.27 -13.00
C TYR A 194 15.17 -14.36 -14.03
N ALA A 195 13.92 -14.53 -14.48
CA ALA A 195 13.51 -15.67 -15.30
C ALA A 195 12.80 -15.28 -16.61
N ALA A 196 12.27 -14.06 -16.76
CA ALA A 196 11.70 -13.59 -18.02
C ALA A 196 12.78 -13.07 -18.98
N GLU A 197 12.60 -13.27 -20.29
CA GLU A 197 13.40 -12.58 -21.32
C GLU A 197 13.10 -11.07 -21.19
N GLN A 198 14.07 -10.31 -20.66
CA GLN A 198 13.87 -8.93 -20.24
C GLN A 198 13.48 -8.03 -21.42
N MET A 199 12.22 -7.57 -21.44
CA MET A 199 11.71 -6.53 -22.34
C MET A 199 11.49 -5.19 -21.60
N GLY A 200 12.32 -4.87 -20.59
CA GLY A 200 12.24 -3.61 -19.85
C GLY A 200 13.08 -3.57 -18.57
N PRO A 201 13.21 -2.39 -17.93
CA PRO A 201 13.88 -2.26 -16.64
C PRO A 201 13.14 -3.06 -15.54
N PRO A 202 13.85 -3.76 -14.65
CA PRO A 202 13.25 -4.68 -13.71
C PRO A 202 12.41 -3.95 -12.65
N VAL A 203 11.30 -4.55 -12.23
CA VAL A 203 10.55 -4.07 -11.06
C VAL A 203 11.37 -4.33 -9.80
N SER A 204 11.61 -3.30 -8.99
CA SER A 204 12.39 -3.45 -7.77
C SER A 204 11.57 -4.06 -6.64
N TYR A 205 11.90 -5.30 -6.25
CA TYR A 205 11.35 -5.93 -5.03
C TYR A 205 11.77 -5.18 -3.76
N VAL A 206 12.86 -4.41 -3.79
CA VAL A 206 13.32 -3.58 -2.67
C VAL A 206 12.28 -2.50 -2.38
N ALA A 207 11.71 -1.88 -3.42
CA ALA A 207 10.68 -0.86 -3.24
C ALA A 207 9.45 -1.40 -2.48
N HIS A 208 9.06 -2.65 -2.75
CA HIS A 208 7.97 -3.32 -2.03
C HIS A 208 8.32 -3.54 -0.56
N LEU A 209 9.54 -4.02 -0.29
CA LEU A 209 10.00 -4.31 1.06
C LEU A 209 10.13 -3.05 1.93
N THR A 210 10.78 -2.01 1.41
CA THR A 210 10.98 -0.76 2.15
C THR A 210 9.68 0.03 2.27
N GLY A 211 8.81 -0.03 1.27
CA GLY A 211 7.44 0.46 1.34
C GLY A 211 6.64 -0.22 2.46
N ALA A 212 6.68 -1.56 2.55
CA ALA A 212 6.04 -2.31 3.62
C ALA A 212 6.60 -1.94 5.01
N LEU A 213 7.92 -1.80 5.15
CA LEU A 213 8.56 -1.39 6.40
C LEU A 213 8.10 0.01 6.85
N ALA A 214 8.03 0.95 5.92
CA ALA A 214 7.51 2.30 6.17
C ALA A 214 6.02 2.25 6.55
N GLY A 215 5.21 1.45 5.87
CA GLY A 215 3.79 1.29 6.19
C GLY A 215 3.54 0.67 7.56
N LEU A 216 4.34 -0.32 7.96
CA LEU A 216 4.26 -0.91 9.29
C LEU A 216 4.63 0.12 10.37
N THR A 217 5.77 0.80 10.20
CA THR A 217 6.27 1.78 11.18
C THR A 217 5.35 3.00 11.28
N ILE A 218 5.07 3.69 10.17
CA ILE A 218 4.14 4.84 10.16
C ILE A 218 2.73 4.41 10.55
N GLY A 219 2.27 3.24 10.13
CA GLY A 219 0.98 2.68 10.54
C GLY A 219 0.85 2.57 12.06
N LEU A 220 1.86 2.05 12.76
CA LEU A 220 1.88 2.01 14.23
C LEU A 220 1.88 3.40 14.88
N LEU A 221 2.40 4.42 14.21
CA LEU A 221 2.43 5.80 14.72
C LEU A 221 1.11 6.55 14.51
N VAL A 222 0.48 6.38 13.34
CA VAL A 222 -0.61 7.24 12.88
C VAL A 222 -1.96 6.54 12.80
N LEU A 223 -2.08 5.23 12.97
CA LEU A 223 -3.38 4.58 12.99
C LEU A 223 -4.08 4.80 14.34
N LYS A 224 -5.42 4.75 14.31
CA LYS A 224 -6.22 4.89 15.52
C LYS A 224 -6.09 3.61 16.34
N ASN A 225 -5.68 3.78 17.59
CA ASN A 225 -5.66 2.72 18.58
C ASN A 225 -6.85 2.91 19.53
N PHE A 226 -7.70 1.88 19.65
CA PHE A 226 -8.93 1.94 20.46
C PHE A 226 -8.72 1.52 21.92
N GLU A 227 -7.62 0.85 22.26
CA GLU A 227 -7.23 0.48 23.63
C GLU A 227 -5.77 0.86 23.86
N GLN A 228 -5.46 1.83 24.72
CA GLN A 228 -4.06 2.20 25.00
C GLN A 228 -3.46 1.30 26.09
N ARG A 229 -2.35 0.62 25.78
CA ARG A 229 -1.54 -0.19 26.71
C ARG A 229 -0.10 0.31 26.78
N LEU A 230 0.57 0.11 27.91
CA LEU A 230 1.95 0.60 28.14
C LEU A 230 2.97 0.04 27.12
N HIS A 231 2.84 -1.23 26.72
CA HIS A 231 3.71 -1.84 25.70
C HIS A 231 3.57 -1.19 24.32
N GLU A 232 2.44 -0.55 24.01
CA GLU A 232 2.22 0.12 22.74
C GLU A 232 2.98 1.45 22.67
N GLN A 233 3.25 2.09 23.82
CA GLN A 233 4.11 3.29 23.87
C GLN A 233 5.56 2.94 23.51
N LEU A 234 6.06 1.79 23.95
CA LEU A 234 7.40 1.31 23.56
C LEU A 234 7.46 1.02 22.05
N LEU A 235 6.47 0.31 21.52
CA LEU A 235 6.38 0.03 20.08
C LEU A 235 6.32 1.30 19.25
N TRP A 236 5.62 2.32 19.73
CA TRP A 236 5.55 3.63 19.09
C TRP A 236 6.93 4.29 18.99
N TRP A 237 7.69 4.37 20.09
CA TRP A 237 9.04 4.96 20.07
C TRP A 237 10.02 4.18 19.21
N VAL A 238 9.95 2.85 19.23
CA VAL A 238 10.78 1.99 18.38
C VAL A 238 10.42 2.22 16.91
N ALA A 239 9.14 2.23 16.55
CA ALA A 239 8.69 2.49 15.18
C ALA A 239 9.15 3.86 14.67
N LEU A 240 9.04 4.90 15.50
CA LEU A 240 9.52 6.24 15.17
C LEU A 240 11.04 6.26 14.97
N GLY A 241 11.79 5.65 15.89
CA GLY A 241 13.25 5.60 15.83
C GLY A 241 13.75 4.87 14.58
N VAL A 242 13.17 3.71 14.26
CA VAL A 242 13.51 2.93 13.06
C VAL A 242 13.20 3.72 11.79
N TYR A 243 11.98 4.27 11.66
CA TYR A 243 11.60 5.04 10.48
C TYR A 243 12.50 6.26 10.27
N ALA A 244 12.77 7.03 11.33
CA ALA A 244 13.62 8.20 11.27
C ALA A 244 15.07 7.83 10.90
N ALA A 245 15.64 6.81 11.53
CA ALA A 245 17.01 6.36 11.26
C ALA A 245 17.17 5.90 9.79
N CYS A 246 16.28 5.05 9.29
CA CYS A 246 16.32 4.58 7.91
C CYS A 246 16.16 5.73 6.89
N THR A 247 15.23 6.65 7.15
CA THR A 247 14.97 7.79 6.26
C THR A 247 16.16 8.76 6.23
N ILE A 248 16.70 9.12 7.40
CA ILE A 248 17.87 10.01 7.49
C ILE A 248 19.07 9.38 6.79
N PHE A 249 19.33 8.09 7.04
CA PHE A 249 20.41 7.37 6.38
C PHE A 249 20.27 7.40 4.85
N ALA A 250 19.09 7.07 4.32
CA ALA A 250 18.88 7.03 2.88
C ALA A 250 18.98 8.42 2.23
N ILE A 251 18.49 9.48 2.90
CA ILE A 251 18.66 10.86 2.43
C ILE A 251 20.15 11.23 2.42
N MET A 252 20.88 10.98 3.51
CA MET A 252 22.32 11.24 3.56
C MET A 252 23.08 10.46 2.50
N TYR A 253 22.72 9.19 2.26
CA TYR A 253 23.32 8.37 1.21
C TYR A 253 23.19 9.02 -0.18
N ASN A 254 22.00 9.48 -0.55
CA ASN A 254 21.75 10.14 -1.83
C ASN A 254 22.45 11.51 -1.95
N LEU A 255 22.57 12.26 -0.85
CA LEU A 255 23.29 13.53 -0.84
C LEU A 255 24.82 13.34 -0.97
N MET A 256 25.36 12.25 -0.41
CA MET A 256 26.78 11.92 -0.48
C MET A 256 27.19 11.24 -1.79
N HIS A 257 26.23 10.63 -2.50
CA HIS A 257 26.47 9.90 -3.74
C HIS A 257 25.55 10.41 -4.88
N PRO A 258 25.64 11.69 -5.27
CA PRO A 258 24.74 12.28 -6.27
C PRO A 258 24.95 11.72 -7.68
N ASP A 259 26.17 11.27 -7.99
CA ASP A 259 26.59 10.79 -9.31
C ASP A 259 26.82 9.27 -9.37
N TYR A 260 26.53 8.56 -8.27
CA TYR A 260 26.69 7.10 -8.21
C TYR A 260 25.43 6.42 -8.76
N PRO A 261 25.54 5.50 -9.73
CA PRO A 261 24.41 4.70 -10.15
C PRO A 261 23.93 3.84 -8.98
#